data_AF-A0A420PI63-F1
#
_entry.id   AF-A0A420PI63-F1
#
_cell.length_a   1.000
_cell.length_b   1.000
_cell.length_c   1.000
_cell.angle_alpha   90.00
_cell.angle_beta   90.00
_cell.angle_gamma   90.00
#
_symmetry.space_group_name_H-M   'P 1'
#
loop_
_entity.id
_entity.type
_entity.pdbx_description
1 polymer ?
#
loop_
_entity_poly.entity_id
_entity_poly.type
_entity_poly.pdbx_seq_one_letter_code
_entity_poly.pdbx_strand_id
1 'polypeptide(L)'
;MFTETSVHDLSSTGEQEARSLRHDRLSKNRTLEQHQESLDLQFIQDRFAIFFEQWAPFFPVLHEPTAFGTYREFVNGSGNTKNKHTLAQIYLIVDIAGQSCQSPDLQQHSICKKKWQEALNAIAFDKDVLTLQCLTLAILCCIISGDDHRIGYYKHIAIDLSNYLGLHKKQGDIRLDCLTNETRKRIFWTLYTLDCFSASRLKTSMLLKDTEITIDYPGDIDGEHITQHGYLNTPSWKPSRISCALALFRAARVLAKALDERYSDVDEFISERMTAIEGELDAWLIQIPRHLELEFIQDKCPQDVENSRPWLLVGQASILNC
;
A
#
# COMPACT_ATOMS: atom_id res chain seq x y z
N MET A 1 -11.17 3.17 -85.40
CA MET A 1 -12.00 3.28 -84.18
C MET A 1 -11.36 2.38 -83.14
N PHE A 2 -10.37 2.90 -82.42
CA PHE A 2 -9.71 2.22 -81.30
C PHE A 2 -9.62 3.25 -80.18
N THR A 3 -10.22 2.93 -79.04
CA THR A 3 -10.16 3.72 -77.79
C THR A 3 -9.14 3.06 -76.88
N GLU A 4 -8.01 3.74 -76.65
CA GLU A 4 -7.07 3.42 -75.57
C GLU A 4 -7.62 3.98 -74.25
N THR A 5 -8.04 3.10 -73.35
CA THR A 5 -8.34 3.44 -71.95
C THR A 5 -7.06 3.37 -71.12
N SER A 6 -6.78 4.49 -70.44
CA SER A 6 -5.63 4.75 -69.57
C SER A 6 -5.45 3.69 -68.48
N VAL A 7 -4.22 3.14 -68.40
CA VAL A 7 -3.77 2.18 -67.38
C VAL A 7 -3.33 2.89 -66.08
N HIS A 8 -3.35 4.23 -66.04
CA HIS A 8 -2.80 4.99 -64.91
C HIS A 8 -3.77 5.26 -63.74
N ASP A 9 -5.09 5.10 -63.92
CA ASP A 9 -6.08 5.42 -62.87
C ASP A 9 -6.48 4.24 -61.96
N LEU A 10 -6.18 3.00 -62.35
CA LEU A 10 -6.49 1.81 -61.56
C LEU A 10 -5.43 1.50 -60.48
N SER A 11 -4.22 2.04 -60.62
CA SER A 11 -3.12 1.83 -59.67
C SER A 11 -3.22 2.73 -58.44
N SER A 12 -3.77 3.94 -58.57
CA SER A 12 -3.84 4.91 -57.47
C SER A 12 -4.97 4.62 -56.48
N THR A 13 -6.10 4.11 -57.00
CA THR A 13 -7.28 3.71 -56.22
C THR A 13 -7.00 2.49 -55.35
N GLY A 14 -6.33 1.47 -55.90
CA GLY A 14 -5.95 0.26 -55.15
C GLY A 14 -4.97 0.55 -54.00
N GLU A 15 -4.04 1.49 -54.17
CA GLU A 15 -3.11 1.91 -53.11
C GLU A 15 -3.80 2.71 -51.99
N GLN A 16 -4.78 3.55 -52.32
CA GLN A 16 -5.57 4.29 -51.34
C GLN A 16 -6.51 3.39 -50.53
N GLU A 17 -7.17 2.42 -51.18
CA GLU A 17 -7.99 1.42 -50.48
C GLU A 17 -7.14 0.52 -49.56
N ALA A 18 -5.96 0.09 -50.02
CA ALA A 18 -5.04 -0.69 -49.19
C ALA A 18 -4.52 0.09 -47.98
N ARG A 19 -4.28 1.41 -48.11
CA ARG A 19 -3.90 2.29 -46.99
C ARG A 19 -5.06 2.49 -46.02
N SER A 20 -6.29 2.67 -46.52
CA SER A 20 -7.49 2.80 -45.70
C SER A 20 -7.76 1.52 -44.88
N LEU A 21 -7.70 0.35 -45.52
CA LEU A 21 -7.87 -0.95 -44.86
C LEU A 21 -6.78 -1.25 -43.82
N ARG A 22 -5.53 -0.80 -44.05
CA ARG A 22 -4.45 -0.88 -43.06
C ARG A 22 -4.70 0.04 -41.87
N HIS A 23 -5.17 1.27 -42.11
CA HIS A 23 -5.50 2.21 -41.05
C HIS A 23 -6.69 1.74 -40.20
N ASP A 24 -7.70 1.13 -40.83
CA ASP A 24 -8.84 0.52 -40.15
C ASP A 24 -8.47 -0.73 -39.34
N ARG A 25 -7.53 -1.55 -39.82
CA ARG A 25 -6.98 -2.66 -39.03
C ARG A 25 -6.14 -2.18 -37.85
N LEU A 26 -5.29 -1.17 -38.04
CA LEU A 26 -4.46 -0.61 -36.96
C LEU A 26 -5.30 0.09 -35.90
N SER A 27 -6.35 0.81 -36.30
CA SER A 27 -7.29 1.43 -35.37
C SER A 27 -8.11 0.39 -34.60
N LYS A 28 -8.67 -0.63 -35.28
CA LYS A 28 -9.36 -1.75 -34.62
C LYS A 28 -8.46 -2.54 -33.68
N ASN A 29 -7.21 -2.81 -34.07
CA ASN A 29 -6.25 -3.46 -33.18
C ASN A 29 -5.92 -2.58 -31.96
N ARG A 30 -5.80 -1.26 -32.11
CA ARG A 30 -5.68 -0.35 -30.96
C ARG A 30 -6.91 -0.36 -30.07
N THR A 31 -8.12 -0.42 -30.65
CA THR A 31 -9.36 -0.46 -29.85
C THR A 31 -9.51 -1.78 -29.11
N LEU A 32 -9.09 -2.89 -29.73
CA LEU A 32 -9.03 -4.22 -29.12
C LEU A 32 -7.96 -4.29 -28.02
N GLU A 33 -6.75 -3.78 -28.26
CA GLU A 33 -5.68 -3.67 -27.25
C GLU A 33 -6.11 -2.77 -26.08
N GLN A 34 -6.78 -1.64 -26.35
CA GLN A 34 -7.32 -0.76 -25.31
C GLN A 34 -8.45 -1.41 -24.50
N HIS A 35 -9.29 -2.25 -25.12
CA HIS A 35 -10.29 -3.04 -24.40
C HIS A 35 -9.66 -4.16 -23.57
N GLN A 36 -8.54 -4.73 -24.02
CA GLN A 36 -7.80 -5.78 -23.31
C GLN A 36 -6.92 -5.24 -22.16
N GLU A 37 -6.57 -3.95 -22.17
CA GLU A 37 -5.80 -3.27 -21.10
C GLU A 37 -6.69 -2.50 -20.08
N SER A 38 -8.01 -2.51 -20.25
CA SER A 38 -8.95 -1.86 -19.34
C SER A 38 -9.36 -2.82 -18.22
N LEU A 39 -8.86 -2.56 -17.01
CA LEU A 39 -9.32 -3.24 -15.80
C LEU A 39 -10.81 -2.98 -15.57
N ASP A 40 -11.54 -4.02 -15.15
CA ASP A 40 -12.94 -3.90 -14.75
C ASP A 40 -13.05 -3.01 -13.51
N LEU A 41 -13.97 -2.03 -13.53
CA LEU A 41 -14.18 -1.11 -12.41
C LEU A 41 -14.74 -1.85 -11.18
N GLN A 42 -15.51 -2.92 -11.40
CA GLN A 42 -16.00 -3.77 -10.32
C GLN A 42 -14.85 -4.51 -9.65
N PHE A 43 -13.92 -5.04 -10.44
CA PHE A 43 -12.69 -5.67 -9.93
C PHE A 43 -11.89 -4.71 -9.03
N ILE A 44 -11.74 -3.44 -9.44
CA ILE A 44 -11.05 -2.44 -8.61
C ILE A 44 -11.83 -2.18 -7.31
N GLN A 45 -13.16 -2.11 -7.37
CA GLN A 45 -14.01 -1.88 -6.19
C GLN A 45 -13.81 -2.95 -5.11
N ASP A 46 -13.87 -4.22 -5.52
CA ASP A 46 -13.78 -5.35 -4.60
C ASP A 46 -12.41 -5.36 -3.91
N ARG A 47 -11.35 -5.04 -4.65
CA ARG A 47 -9.99 -4.94 -4.13
C ARG A 47 -9.80 -3.77 -3.16
N PHE A 48 -10.51 -2.66 -3.35
CA PHE A 48 -10.53 -1.56 -2.38
C PHE A 48 -11.09 -2.00 -1.03
N ALA A 49 -12.23 -2.71 -1.02
CA ALA A 49 -12.82 -3.23 0.20
C ALA A 49 -11.85 -4.17 0.94
N ILE A 50 -11.26 -5.12 0.22
CA ILE A 50 -10.28 -6.08 0.76
C ILE A 50 -9.08 -5.37 1.37
N PHE A 51 -8.55 -4.34 0.70
CA PHE A 51 -7.41 -3.59 1.22
C PHE A 51 -7.73 -2.92 2.56
N PHE A 52 -8.86 -2.21 2.65
CA PHE A 52 -9.24 -1.50 3.89
C PHE A 52 -9.67 -2.42 5.02
N GLU A 53 -10.09 -3.64 4.70
CA GLU A 53 -10.46 -4.66 5.69
C GLU A 53 -9.26 -5.47 6.20
N GLN A 54 -8.32 -5.83 5.33
CA GLN A 54 -7.25 -6.77 5.68
C GLN A 54 -5.90 -6.11 5.89
N TRP A 55 -5.56 -5.09 5.09
CA TRP A 55 -4.22 -4.52 5.04
C TRP A 55 -4.12 -3.19 5.78
N ALA A 56 -5.07 -2.27 5.55
CA ALA A 56 -5.08 -0.96 6.19
C ALA A 56 -5.09 -0.99 7.74
N PRO A 57 -5.71 -1.98 8.42
CA PRO A 57 -5.63 -2.06 9.87
C PRO A 57 -4.21 -2.26 10.43
N PHE A 58 -3.30 -2.86 9.65
CA PHE A 58 -1.88 -3.02 10.02
C PHE A 58 -0.97 -1.95 9.43
N PHE A 59 -1.30 -1.50 8.22
CA PHE A 59 -0.51 -0.55 7.45
C PHE A 59 -1.37 0.66 7.03
N PRO A 60 -1.78 1.53 7.98
CA PRO A 60 -2.74 2.61 7.75
C PRO A 60 -2.15 3.81 6.99
N VAL A 61 -1.59 3.60 5.80
CA VAL A 61 -0.94 4.64 4.99
C VAL A 61 -1.94 5.67 4.46
N LEU A 62 -3.16 5.23 4.17
CA LEU A 62 -4.20 6.03 3.55
C LEU A 62 -5.34 6.31 4.52
N HIS A 63 -5.85 7.54 4.50
CA HIS A 63 -7.10 7.88 5.17
C HIS A 63 -8.28 7.32 4.36
N GLU A 64 -9.01 6.37 4.95
CA GLU A 64 -10.06 5.59 4.29
C GLU A 64 -11.15 6.44 3.59
N PRO A 65 -11.80 7.42 4.26
CA PRO A 65 -12.77 8.31 3.59
C PRO A 65 -12.18 9.07 2.39
N THR A 66 -10.93 9.53 2.49
CA THR A 66 -10.24 10.23 1.40
C THR A 66 -9.94 9.29 0.24
N ALA A 67 -9.45 8.08 0.51
CA ALA A 67 -9.14 7.09 -0.51
C ALA A 67 -10.39 6.65 -1.28
N PHE A 68 -11.52 6.41 -0.60
CA PHE A 68 -12.78 6.12 -1.26
C PHE A 68 -13.33 7.32 -2.04
N GLY A 69 -13.08 8.55 -1.58
CA GLY A 69 -13.36 9.77 -2.36
C GLY A 69 -12.59 9.80 -3.67
N THR A 70 -11.28 9.62 -3.62
CA THR A 70 -10.39 9.53 -4.79
C THR A 70 -10.81 8.42 -5.75
N TYR A 71 -11.19 7.25 -5.21
CA TYR A 71 -11.70 6.14 -6.03
C TYR A 71 -13.00 6.50 -6.76
N ARG A 72 -13.97 7.13 -6.08
CA ARG A 72 -15.22 7.58 -6.72
C ARG A 72 -14.96 8.57 -7.85
N GLU A 73 -14.05 9.52 -7.65
CA GLU A 73 -13.65 10.47 -8.70
C GLU A 73 -13.00 9.77 -9.89
N PHE A 74 -12.14 8.78 -9.63
CA PHE A 74 -11.52 7.96 -10.66
C PHE A 74 -12.55 7.16 -11.48
N VAL A 75 -13.51 6.53 -10.82
CA VAL A 75 -14.62 5.79 -11.47
C VAL A 75 -15.49 6.73 -12.31
N ASN A 76 -15.85 7.89 -11.76
CA ASN A 76 -16.64 8.90 -12.47
C ASN A 76 -15.91 9.43 -13.72
N GLY A 77 -14.59 9.50 -13.68
CA GLY A 77 -13.74 9.80 -14.83
C GLY A 77 -13.51 8.62 -15.79
N SER A 78 -14.20 7.48 -15.62
CA SER A 78 -14.01 6.24 -16.38
C SER A 78 -12.56 5.74 -16.35
N GLY A 79 -11.88 5.93 -15.23
CA GLY A 79 -10.46 5.58 -15.05
C GLY A 79 -9.48 6.49 -15.78
N ASN A 80 -9.96 7.53 -16.45
CA ASN A 80 -9.12 8.49 -17.17
C ASN A 80 -8.73 9.65 -16.26
N THR A 81 -7.62 9.49 -15.54
CA THR A 81 -7.02 10.58 -14.75
C THR A 81 -5.57 10.83 -15.17
N LYS A 82 -5.17 12.10 -15.18
CA LYS A 82 -3.77 12.51 -15.36
C LYS A 82 -3.01 12.55 -14.04
N ASN A 83 -3.71 12.49 -12.90
CA ASN A 83 -3.09 12.53 -11.59
C ASN A 83 -2.32 11.23 -11.33
N LYS A 84 -0.98 11.35 -11.33
CA LYS A 84 -0.07 10.21 -11.16
C LYS A 84 -0.10 9.65 -9.74
N HIS A 85 -0.31 10.47 -8.72
CA HIS A 85 -0.53 10.00 -7.35
C HIS A 85 -1.77 9.12 -7.25
N THR A 86 -2.89 9.57 -7.84
CA THR A 86 -4.14 8.78 -7.87
C THR A 86 -3.94 7.43 -8.56
N LEU A 87 -3.29 7.41 -9.73
CA LEU A 87 -3.02 6.17 -10.45
C LEU A 87 -2.14 5.22 -9.63
N ALA A 88 -1.05 5.73 -9.03
CA ALA A 88 -0.17 4.92 -8.20
C ALA A 88 -0.92 4.34 -6.99
N GLN A 89 -1.68 5.16 -6.25
CA GLN A 89 -2.44 4.70 -5.08
C GLN A 89 -3.47 3.63 -5.44
N ILE A 90 -4.31 3.86 -6.46
CA ILE A 90 -5.35 2.92 -6.87
C ILE A 90 -4.75 1.58 -7.28
N TYR A 91 -3.75 1.60 -8.17
CA TYR A 91 -3.20 0.35 -8.68
C TYR A 91 -2.32 -0.37 -7.65
N LEU A 92 -1.69 0.33 -6.69
CA LEU A 92 -1.01 -0.31 -5.55
C LEU A 92 -2.01 -0.99 -4.60
N ILE A 93 -3.13 -0.33 -4.28
CA ILE A 93 -4.21 -0.91 -3.46
C ILE A 93 -4.69 -2.22 -4.11
N VAL A 94 -4.96 -2.18 -5.42
CA VAL A 94 -5.41 -3.34 -6.18
C VAL A 94 -4.38 -4.47 -6.15
N ASP A 95 -3.09 -4.15 -6.35
CA ASP A 95 -2.00 -5.13 -6.33
C ASP A 95 -1.83 -5.80 -4.97
N ILE A 96 -1.91 -5.01 -3.89
CA ILE A 96 -1.78 -5.48 -2.51
C ILE A 96 -2.96 -6.37 -2.15
N ALA A 97 -4.19 -5.93 -2.42
CA ALA A 97 -5.39 -6.72 -2.19
C ALA A 97 -5.42 -8.01 -3.02
N GLY A 98 -4.82 -7.99 -4.21
CA GLY A 98 -4.67 -9.17 -5.06
C GLY A 98 -3.92 -10.32 -4.40
N GLN A 99 -3.00 -10.03 -3.46
CA GLN A 99 -2.27 -11.07 -2.70
C GLN A 99 -3.15 -11.81 -1.68
N SER A 100 -4.31 -11.25 -1.32
CA SER A 100 -5.26 -11.90 -0.42
C SER A 100 -6.20 -12.90 -1.13
N CYS A 101 -6.12 -13.01 -2.46
CA CYS A 101 -7.03 -13.83 -3.27
C CYS A 101 -6.48 -15.25 -3.45
N GLN A 102 -7.33 -16.29 -3.38
CA GLN A 102 -6.91 -17.69 -3.61
C GLN A 102 -6.42 -17.94 -5.05
N SER A 103 -7.03 -17.27 -6.03
CA SER A 103 -6.72 -17.40 -7.46
C SER A 103 -6.52 -16.01 -8.09
N PRO A 104 -5.36 -15.37 -7.88
CA PRO A 104 -5.11 -14.04 -8.44
C PRO A 104 -5.08 -14.11 -9.97
N ASP A 105 -5.82 -13.22 -10.63
CA ASP A 105 -5.71 -13.04 -12.08
C ASP A 105 -4.33 -12.43 -12.40
N LEU A 106 -3.43 -13.28 -12.90
CA LEU A 106 -2.04 -12.93 -13.20
C LEU A 106 -1.93 -11.86 -14.30
N GLN A 107 -2.87 -11.82 -15.25
CA GLN A 107 -2.87 -10.79 -16.30
C GLN A 107 -3.23 -9.43 -15.71
N GLN A 108 -4.28 -9.38 -14.90
CA GLN A 108 -4.70 -8.15 -14.24
C GLN A 108 -3.65 -7.63 -13.25
N HIS A 109 -3.00 -8.53 -12.51
CA HIS A 109 -1.88 -8.19 -11.62
C HIS A 109 -0.70 -7.60 -12.40
N SER A 110 -0.33 -8.17 -13.54
CA SER A 110 0.73 -7.64 -14.41
C SER A 110 0.42 -6.23 -14.93
N ILE A 111 -0.83 -5.99 -15.34
CA ILE A 111 -1.29 -4.66 -15.77
C ILE A 111 -1.23 -3.66 -14.62
N CYS A 112 -1.76 -4.01 -13.44
CA CYS A 112 -1.70 -3.14 -12.26
C CYS A 112 -0.26 -2.80 -11.90
N LYS A 113 0.62 -3.81 -11.88
CA LYS A 113 2.04 -3.65 -11.61
C LYS A 113 2.72 -2.65 -12.54
N LYS A 114 2.49 -2.78 -13.85
CA LYS A 114 3.02 -1.82 -14.83
C LYS A 114 2.48 -0.41 -14.60
N LYS A 115 1.16 -0.27 -14.37
CA LYS A 115 0.53 1.04 -14.22
C LYS A 115 0.98 1.79 -12.98
N TRP A 116 1.08 1.14 -11.82
CA TRP A 116 1.58 1.83 -10.63
C TRP A 116 3.07 2.15 -10.73
N GLN A 117 3.88 1.32 -11.39
CA GLN A 117 5.31 1.60 -11.59
C GLN A 117 5.55 2.82 -12.48
N GLU A 118 4.83 2.92 -13.60
CA GLU A 118 4.90 4.09 -14.47
C GLU A 118 4.45 5.36 -13.76
N ALA A 119 3.36 5.27 -12.98
CA ALA A 119 2.87 6.40 -12.21
C ALA A 119 3.82 6.83 -11.09
N LEU A 120 4.37 5.86 -10.33
CA LEU A 120 5.30 6.11 -9.24
C LEU A 120 6.61 6.72 -9.74
N ASN A 121 7.17 6.21 -10.84
CA ASN A 121 8.38 6.76 -11.44
C ASN A 121 8.20 8.22 -11.89
N ALA A 122 6.99 8.60 -12.32
CA ALA A 122 6.69 9.96 -12.73
C ALA A 122 6.64 10.97 -11.56
N ILE A 123 6.36 10.50 -10.34
CA ILE A 123 6.24 11.35 -9.12
C ILE A 123 7.39 11.13 -8.12
N ALA A 124 8.36 10.27 -8.43
CA ALA A 124 9.39 9.85 -7.47
C ALA A 124 10.26 11.00 -6.93
N PHE A 125 10.32 12.12 -7.63
CA PHE A 125 11.05 13.33 -7.22
C PHE A 125 10.18 14.38 -6.53
N ASP A 126 8.87 14.19 -6.49
CA ASP A 126 7.95 15.11 -5.83
C ASP A 126 8.12 15.01 -4.32
N LYS A 127 8.17 16.17 -3.65
CA LYS A 127 8.48 16.29 -2.23
C LYS A 127 7.24 16.51 -1.37
N ASP A 128 6.25 15.66 -1.53
CA ASP A 128 4.97 15.75 -0.83
C ASP A 128 4.56 14.45 -0.15
N VAL A 129 3.53 14.55 0.69
CA VAL A 129 3.02 13.42 1.48
C VAL A 129 2.36 12.36 0.59
N LEU A 130 1.75 12.73 -0.54
CA LEU A 130 1.10 11.78 -1.44
C LEU A 130 2.15 10.86 -2.09
N THR A 131 3.29 11.42 -2.51
CA THR A 131 4.43 10.63 -3.02
C THR A 131 4.93 9.66 -1.96
N LEU A 132 5.04 10.11 -0.70
CA LEU A 132 5.44 9.25 0.40
C LEU A 132 4.42 8.12 0.65
N GLN A 133 3.12 8.39 0.55
CA GLN A 133 2.08 7.35 0.62
C GLN A 133 2.28 6.30 -0.48
N CYS A 134 2.47 6.74 -1.73
CA CYS A 134 2.69 5.83 -2.86
C CYS A 134 3.96 4.98 -2.67
N LEU A 135 5.07 5.58 -2.25
CA LEU A 135 6.31 4.86 -1.98
C LEU A 135 6.16 3.85 -0.83
N THR A 136 5.47 4.23 0.24
CA THR A 136 5.21 3.35 1.39
C THR A 136 4.36 2.14 0.99
N LEU A 137 3.31 2.36 0.19
CA LEU A 137 2.50 1.28 -0.39
C LEU A 137 3.31 0.40 -1.36
N ALA A 138 4.20 0.99 -2.17
CA ALA A 138 5.07 0.24 -3.07
C ALA A 138 6.05 -0.67 -2.31
N ILE A 139 6.62 -0.20 -1.20
CA ILE A 139 7.47 -1.04 -0.33
C ILE A 139 6.67 -2.21 0.22
N LEU A 140 5.46 -1.96 0.74
CA LEU A 140 4.57 -3.02 1.22
C LEU A 140 4.28 -4.03 0.09
N CYS A 141 3.90 -3.56 -1.09
CA CYS A 141 3.65 -4.38 -2.26
C CYS A 141 4.87 -5.23 -2.65
N CYS A 142 6.08 -4.67 -2.63
CA CYS A 142 7.30 -5.41 -2.95
C CYS A 142 7.63 -6.46 -1.90
N ILE A 143 7.41 -6.18 -0.60
CA ILE A 143 7.62 -7.16 0.47
C ILE A 143 6.69 -8.37 0.29
N ILE A 144 5.40 -8.14 0.07
CA ILE A 144 4.40 -9.21 -0.05
C ILE A 144 4.59 -10.02 -1.34
N SER A 145 4.97 -9.37 -2.45
CA SER A 145 5.23 -10.04 -3.72
C SER A 145 6.63 -10.67 -3.82
N GLY A 146 7.49 -10.46 -2.81
CA GLY A 146 8.87 -10.96 -2.80
C GLY A 146 9.81 -10.30 -3.82
N ASP A 147 9.55 -9.06 -4.22
CA ASP A 147 10.36 -8.30 -5.18
C ASP A 147 11.51 -7.56 -4.46
N ASP A 148 12.48 -8.34 -3.95
CA ASP A 148 13.54 -7.87 -3.05
C ASP A 148 14.38 -6.72 -3.62
N HIS A 149 14.60 -6.70 -4.94
CA HIS A 149 15.38 -5.66 -5.60
C HIS A 149 14.71 -4.29 -5.44
N ARG A 150 13.39 -4.21 -5.60
CA ARG A 150 12.64 -2.95 -5.55
C ARG A 150 12.40 -2.45 -4.14
N ILE A 151 12.38 -3.35 -3.14
CA ILE A 151 12.29 -2.98 -1.72
C ILE A 151 13.39 -1.96 -1.40
N GLY A 152 14.65 -2.30 -1.68
CA GLY A 152 15.78 -1.42 -1.41
C GLY A 152 15.63 -0.06 -2.09
N TYR A 153 15.28 -0.03 -3.38
CA TYR A 153 15.13 1.21 -4.15
C TYR A 153 14.07 2.14 -3.57
N TYR A 154 12.83 1.67 -3.39
CA TYR A 154 11.74 2.51 -2.88
C TYR A 154 11.95 2.88 -1.42
N LYS A 155 12.55 2.00 -0.62
CA LYS A 155 12.85 2.25 0.80
C LYS A 155 13.77 3.46 1.00
N HIS A 156 14.87 3.54 0.26
CA HIS A 156 15.79 4.68 0.39
C HIS A 156 15.10 6.00 0.05
N ILE A 157 14.38 6.04 -1.08
CA ILE A 157 13.65 7.25 -1.51
C ILE A 157 12.57 7.65 -0.49
N ALA A 158 11.81 6.69 0.02
CA ALA A 158 10.75 6.94 1.00
C ALA A 158 11.30 7.50 2.31
N ILE A 159 12.40 6.93 2.81
CA ILE A 159 13.00 7.36 4.08
C ILE A 159 13.63 8.74 3.96
N ASP A 160 14.34 9.00 2.86
CA ASP A 160 14.86 10.34 2.57
C ASP A 160 13.74 11.38 2.48
N LEU A 161 12.64 11.05 1.80
CA LEU A 161 11.47 11.93 1.69
C LEU A 161 10.77 12.13 3.05
N SER A 162 10.61 11.07 3.85
CA SER A 162 10.05 11.13 5.20
C SER A 162 10.87 12.05 6.12
N ASN A 163 12.20 11.95 6.02
CA ASN A 163 13.14 12.82 6.75
C ASN A 163 13.08 14.26 6.26
N TYR A 164 13.04 14.49 4.95
CA TYR A 164 12.86 15.81 4.36
C TYR A 164 11.56 16.48 4.84
N LEU A 165 10.47 15.72 4.91
CA LEU A 165 9.17 16.18 5.41
C LEU A 165 9.12 16.26 6.94
N GLY A 166 10.16 15.83 7.66
CA GLY A 166 10.25 15.90 9.13
C GLY A 166 9.23 15.03 9.86
N LEU A 167 8.80 13.90 9.27
CA LEU A 167 7.76 13.04 9.85
C LEU A 167 8.21 12.30 11.13
N HIS A 168 9.52 12.11 11.31
CA HIS A 168 10.09 11.48 12.52
C HIS A 168 10.08 12.41 13.75
N LYS A 169 9.82 13.71 13.57
CA LYS A 169 9.86 14.70 14.66
C LYS A 169 8.48 15.05 15.17
N LYS A 170 8.36 15.33 16.48
CA LYS A 170 7.17 16.01 17.00
C LYS A 170 6.98 17.32 16.25
N GLN A 171 5.81 17.46 15.64
CA GLN A 171 5.38 18.70 15.00
C GLN A 171 5.06 19.67 16.14
N GLY A 172 6.04 20.50 16.55
CA GLY A 172 5.91 21.45 17.66
C GLY A 172 4.91 22.59 17.35
N ASP A 173 5.41 23.79 17.08
CA ASP A 173 4.57 24.98 16.82
C ASP A 173 3.82 24.97 15.47
N ILE A 174 4.04 23.93 14.65
CA ILE A 174 3.36 23.76 13.37
C ILE A 174 1.91 23.34 13.64
N ARG A 175 0.98 24.28 13.45
CA ARG A 175 -0.47 24.02 13.50
C ARG A 175 -0.95 23.28 12.25
N LEU A 176 -0.70 21.97 12.21
CA LEU A 176 -1.40 21.08 11.28
C LEU A 176 -2.83 20.83 11.77
N ASP A 177 -3.77 20.65 10.84
CA ASP A 177 -5.09 20.14 11.18
C ASP A 177 -5.00 18.68 11.68
N CYS A 178 -6.04 18.23 12.39
CA CYS A 178 -6.05 16.93 13.07
C CYS A 178 -5.85 15.77 12.08
N LEU A 179 -6.54 15.80 10.95
CA LEU A 179 -6.44 14.77 9.92
C LEU A 179 -5.04 14.69 9.33
N THR A 180 -4.45 15.83 8.97
CA THR A 180 -3.08 15.87 8.43
C THR A 180 -2.06 15.37 9.45
N ASN A 181 -2.20 15.75 10.73
CA ASN A 181 -1.31 15.30 11.79
C ASN A 181 -1.35 13.77 11.98
N GLU A 182 -2.56 13.21 12.10
CA GLU A 182 -2.75 11.76 12.27
C GLU A 182 -2.30 10.97 11.03
N THR A 183 -2.59 11.47 9.83
CA THR A 183 -2.14 10.84 8.58
C THR A 183 -0.61 10.76 8.52
N ARG A 184 0.10 11.83 8.90
CA ARG A 184 1.58 11.84 8.92
C ARG A 184 2.16 10.85 9.93
N LYS A 185 1.59 10.75 11.14
CA LYS A 185 1.99 9.75 12.13
C LYS A 185 1.82 8.33 11.59
N ARG A 186 0.67 8.04 11.00
CA ARG A 186 0.36 6.71 10.45
C ARG A 186 1.29 6.30 9.31
N ILE A 187 1.58 7.22 8.39
CA ILE A 187 2.56 6.99 7.30
C ILE A 187 3.94 6.72 7.89
N PHE A 188 4.39 7.55 8.82
CA PHE A 188 5.71 7.41 9.43
C PHE A 188 5.88 6.04 10.11
N TRP A 189 4.96 5.68 11.00
CA TRP A 189 5.05 4.42 11.74
C TRP A 189 4.87 3.20 10.84
N THR A 190 4.06 3.31 9.78
CA THR A 190 4.01 2.27 8.74
C THR A 190 5.36 2.12 8.04
N LEU A 191 5.97 3.22 7.59
CA LEU A 191 7.28 3.20 6.95
C LEU A 191 8.37 2.63 7.87
N TYR A 192 8.35 2.98 9.16
CA TYR A 192 9.25 2.41 10.17
C TYR A 192 9.12 0.89 10.25
N THR A 193 7.89 0.37 10.33
CA THR A 193 7.64 -1.07 10.33
C THR A 193 8.12 -1.73 9.05
N LEU A 194 7.91 -1.12 7.88
CA LEU A 194 8.38 -1.65 6.61
C LEU A 194 9.91 -1.62 6.49
N ASP A 195 10.59 -0.61 7.03
CA ASP A 195 12.07 -0.60 7.11
C ASP A 195 12.59 -1.74 7.99
N CYS A 196 11.96 -1.96 9.15
CA CYS A 196 12.28 -3.06 10.05
C CYS A 196 12.10 -4.43 9.37
N PHE A 197 10.96 -4.64 8.69
CA PHE A 197 10.70 -5.87 7.94
C PHE A 197 11.67 -6.07 6.78
N SER A 198 11.98 -5.00 6.04
CA SER A 198 12.95 -5.03 4.95
C SER A 198 14.35 -5.35 5.46
N ALA A 199 14.77 -4.75 6.57
CA ALA A 199 16.04 -5.00 7.24
C ALA A 199 16.19 -6.48 7.63
N SER A 200 15.17 -7.04 8.29
CA SER A 200 15.12 -8.46 8.64
C SER A 200 15.19 -9.38 7.41
N ARG A 201 14.37 -9.08 6.38
CA ARG A 201 14.26 -9.88 5.15
C ARG A 201 15.54 -9.87 4.31
N LEU A 202 16.10 -8.69 4.09
CA LEU A 202 17.28 -8.50 3.24
C LEU A 202 18.59 -8.71 3.99
N LYS A 203 18.54 -8.96 5.31
CA LYS A 203 19.71 -9.03 6.19
C LYS A 203 20.56 -7.77 6.07
N THR A 204 19.89 -6.62 6.20
CA THR A 204 20.53 -5.29 6.23
C THR A 204 20.18 -4.57 7.53
N SER A 205 20.92 -3.52 7.87
CA SER A 205 20.56 -2.63 8.97
C SER A 205 19.35 -1.76 8.59
N MET A 206 18.60 -1.33 9.61
CA MET A 206 17.57 -0.31 9.43
C MET A 206 18.19 1.03 9.05
N LEU A 207 17.45 1.82 8.27
CA LEU A 207 17.84 3.17 7.89
C LEU A 207 17.27 4.20 8.87
N LEU A 208 16.10 3.94 9.45
CA LEU A 208 15.51 4.75 10.51
C LEU A 208 16.08 4.34 11.87
N LYS A 209 16.67 5.29 12.59
CA LYS A 209 17.25 5.07 13.92
C LYS A 209 16.31 5.53 15.02
N ASP A 210 16.04 4.67 15.99
CA ASP A 210 15.17 4.99 17.14
C ASP A 210 15.60 6.25 17.90
N THR A 211 16.91 6.53 17.96
CA THR A 211 17.47 7.70 18.63
C THR A 211 17.09 9.04 17.99
N GLU A 212 16.66 9.04 16.72
CA GLU A 212 16.27 10.23 15.97
C GLU A 212 14.74 10.44 15.97
N ILE A 213 13.97 9.45 16.43
CA ILE A 213 12.51 9.45 16.39
C ILE A 213 11.96 10.09 17.65
N THR A 214 11.19 11.17 17.49
CA THR A 214 10.51 11.84 18.60
C THR A 214 9.00 11.89 18.41
N ILE A 215 8.47 11.64 17.21
CA ILE A 215 7.03 11.64 16.93
C ILE A 215 6.28 10.60 17.78
N ASP A 216 5.10 10.98 18.27
CA ASP A 216 4.23 10.08 19.04
C ASP A 216 3.54 9.06 18.12
N TYR A 217 3.07 7.96 18.71
CA TYR A 217 2.17 7.04 18.01
C TYR A 217 0.87 7.75 17.57
N PRO A 218 0.22 7.28 16.49
CA PRO A 218 -1.10 7.79 16.12
C PRO A 218 -2.13 7.48 17.22
N GLY A 219 -3.22 8.24 17.23
CA GLY A 219 -4.34 7.99 18.12
C GLY A 219 -5.01 6.65 17.80
N ASP A 220 -5.50 5.97 18.83
CA ASP A 220 -6.28 4.72 18.73
C ASP A 220 -7.73 5.02 18.30
N ILE A 221 -7.86 5.58 17.09
CA ILE A 221 -9.12 6.10 16.52
C ILE A 221 -9.18 5.66 15.05
N ASP A 222 -10.27 5.05 14.62
CA ASP A 222 -10.41 4.65 13.21
C ASP A 222 -10.47 5.85 12.27
N GLY A 223 -9.96 5.66 11.04
CA GLY A 223 -9.86 6.75 10.04
C GLY A 223 -11.19 7.46 9.79
N GLU A 224 -12.29 6.71 9.73
CA GLU A 224 -13.64 7.26 9.53
C GLU A 224 -14.08 8.29 10.59
N HIS A 225 -13.44 8.28 11.77
CA HIS A 225 -13.72 9.18 12.87
C HIS A 225 -12.71 10.35 12.98
N ILE A 226 -11.82 10.51 12.00
CA ILE A 226 -10.83 11.59 11.98
C ILE A 226 -11.23 12.63 10.94
N THR A 227 -11.31 13.89 11.35
CA THR A 227 -11.62 15.01 10.46
C THR A 227 -10.56 16.10 10.60
N GLN A 228 -10.54 17.05 9.66
CA GLN A 228 -9.67 18.23 9.79
C GLN A 228 -9.93 19.04 11.06
N HIS A 229 -11.18 19.00 11.56
CA HIS A 229 -11.61 19.77 12.73
C HIS A 229 -11.45 19.03 14.06
N GLY A 230 -11.02 17.77 14.05
CA GLY A 230 -10.86 16.95 15.24
C GLY A 230 -11.46 15.56 15.08
N TYR A 231 -11.65 14.89 16.22
CA TYR A 231 -12.20 13.54 16.28
C TYR A 231 -13.72 13.56 16.38
N LEU A 232 -14.38 12.67 15.64
CA LEU A 232 -15.80 12.36 15.83
C LEU A 232 -15.96 11.46 17.06
N ASN A 233 -17.13 11.53 17.70
CA ASN A 233 -17.44 10.68 18.85
C ASN A 233 -17.49 9.21 18.42
N THR A 234 -16.63 8.38 19.01
CA THR A 234 -16.64 6.93 18.84
C THR A 234 -17.40 6.26 19.99
N PRO A 235 -18.17 5.19 19.74
CA PRO A 235 -18.75 4.40 20.82
C PRO A 235 -17.64 3.77 21.66
N SER A 236 -17.62 4.02 22.96
CA SER A 236 -16.56 3.55 23.87
C SER A 236 -16.45 2.02 23.98
N TRP A 237 -17.50 1.29 23.58
CA TRP A 237 -17.54 -0.17 23.59
C TRP A 237 -16.93 -0.81 22.33
N LYS A 238 -16.77 -0.05 21.23
CA LYS A 238 -16.28 -0.59 19.96
C LYS A 238 -14.76 -0.41 19.91
N PRO A 239 -13.97 -1.48 19.90
CA PRO A 239 -12.53 -1.35 19.69
C PRO A 239 -12.24 -0.82 18.28
N SER A 240 -11.13 -0.11 18.13
CA SER A 240 -10.71 0.42 16.84
C SER A 240 -9.99 -0.66 16.03
N ARG A 241 -10.06 -0.58 14.70
CA ARG A 241 -9.24 -1.42 13.81
C ARG A 241 -7.77 -1.02 13.86
N ILE A 242 -7.45 0.26 14.08
CA ILE A 242 -6.06 0.74 14.16
C ILE A 242 -5.28 0.21 15.38
N SER A 243 -5.96 -0.33 16.39
CA SER A 243 -5.33 -1.07 17.48
C SER A 243 -4.36 -2.15 16.97
N CYS A 244 -4.65 -2.77 15.81
CA CYS A 244 -3.74 -3.72 15.15
C CYS A 244 -2.41 -3.09 14.74
N ALA A 245 -2.45 -1.94 14.05
CA ALA A 245 -1.27 -1.20 13.65
C ALA A 245 -0.48 -0.73 14.88
N LEU A 246 -1.15 -0.25 15.94
CA LEU A 246 -0.46 0.18 17.17
C LEU A 246 0.29 -0.97 17.83
N ALA A 247 -0.32 -2.15 17.93
CA ALA A 247 0.36 -3.35 18.42
C ALA A 247 1.56 -3.70 17.52
N LEU A 248 1.37 -3.66 16.20
CA LEU A 248 2.42 -3.96 15.23
C LEU A 248 3.58 -2.95 15.26
N PHE A 249 3.31 -1.66 15.41
CA PHE A 249 4.34 -0.62 15.49
C PHE A 249 5.21 -0.80 16.74
N ARG A 250 4.61 -1.20 17.86
CA ARG A 250 5.36 -1.54 19.09
C ARG A 250 6.20 -2.79 18.90
N ALA A 251 5.65 -3.84 18.29
CA ALA A 251 6.38 -5.06 17.96
C ALA A 251 7.58 -4.78 17.05
N ALA A 252 7.39 -3.93 16.03
CA ALA A 252 8.44 -3.53 15.11
C ALA A 252 9.60 -2.82 15.81
N ARG A 253 9.35 -2.05 16.89
CA ARG A 253 10.43 -1.45 17.68
C ARG A 253 11.22 -2.46 18.49
N VAL A 254 10.56 -3.46 19.08
CA VAL A 254 11.25 -4.56 19.77
C VAL A 254 12.12 -5.33 18.76
N LEU A 255 11.58 -5.62 17.58
CA LEU A 255 12.33 -6.25 16.49
C LEU A 255 13.50 -5.39 16.02
N ALA A 256 13.32 -4.07 15.91
CA ALA A 256 14.40 -3.15 15.52
C ALA A 256 15.59 -3.22 16.46
N LYS A 257 15.35 -3.26 17.78
CA LYS A 257 16.40 -3.47 18.78
C LYS A 257 17.13 -4.80 18.57
N ALA A 258 16.39 -5.88 18.36
CA ALA A 258 16.97 -7.20 18.08
C ALA A 258 17.79 -7.24 16.78
N LEU A 259 17.40 -6.48 15.77
CA LEU A 259 18.15 -6.36 14.52
C LEU A 259 19.45 -5.56 14.69
N ASP A 260 19.44 -4.53 15.53
CA ASP A 260 20.63 -3.71 15.81
C ASP A 260 21.73 -4.53 16.51
N GLU A 261 21.36 -5.47 17.39
CA GLU A 261 22.29 -6.44 18.00
C GLU A 261 23.09 -7.26 16.97
N ARG A 262 22.51 -7.57 15.81
CA ARG A 262 23.16 -8.40 14.78
C ARG A 262 24.35 -7.71 14.11
N TYR A 263 24.39 -6.38 14.17
CA TYR A 263 25.39 -5.56 13.49
C TYR A 263 26.28 -4.79 14.46
N SER A 264 26.10 -4.94 15.78
CA SER A 264 27.08 -4.42 16.73
C SER A 264 28.33 -5.30 16.69
N ASP A 265 29.37 -4.81 16.04
CA ASP A 265 30.73 -5.27 16.30
C ASP A 265 30.97 -5.08 17.82
N VAL A 266 31.45 -6.13 18.48
CA VAL A 266 31.85 -6.20 19.90
C VAL A 266 30.76 -6.57 20.95
N ASP A 267 31.05 -7.67 21.66
CA ASP A 267 31.23 -7.77 23.13
C ASP A 267 30.28 -8.57 24.03
N GLU A 268 30.90 -9.08 25.11
CA GLU A 268 30.53 -9.92 26.26
C GLU A 268 29.07 -9.88 26.78
N PHE A 269 28.25 -8.90 26.38
CA PHE A 269 26.90 -8.61 26.90
C PHE A 269 25.76 -8.91 25.93
N ILE A 270 26.02 -9.49 24.74
CA ILE A 270 24.96 -9.88 23.79
C ILE A 270 23.87 -10.71 24.47
N SER A 271 24.25 -11.62 25.37
CA SER A 271 23.29 -12.46 26.10
C SER A 271 22.37 -11.65 27.02
N GLU A 272 22.90 -10.66 27.73
CA GLU A 272 22.11 -9.81 28.63
C GLU A 272 21.17 -8.89 27.85
N ARG A 273 21.68 -8.27 26.76
CA ARG A 273 20.88 -7.44 25.85
C ARG A 273 19.76 -8.25 25.21
N MET A 274 20.05 -9.48 24.77
CA MET A 274 19.05 -10.38 24.20
C MET A 274 17.98 -10.75 25.24
N THR A 275 18.38 -11.05 26.48
CA THR A 275 17.43 -11.33 27.58
C THR A 275 16.54 -10.11 27.87
N ALA A 276 17.10 -8.89 27.81
CA ALA A 276 16.31 -7.67 27.97
C ALA A 276 15.29 -7.49 26.84
N ILE A 277 15.67 -7.78 25.60
CA ILE A 277 14.78 -7.74 24.42
C ILE A 277 13.68 -8.79 24.53
N GLU A 278 13.99 -9.99 25.00
CA GLU A 278 12.99 -11.04 25.29
C GLU A 278 11.98 -10.56 26.34
N GLY A 279 12.45 -9.92 27.42
CA GLY A 279 11.57 -9.32 28.42
C GLY A 279 10.68 -8.20 27.86
N GLU A 280 11.17 -7.37 26.93
CA GLU A 280 10.36 -6.39 26.22
C GLU A 280 9.31 -7.04 25.30
N LEU A 281 9.66 -8.16 24.66
CA LEU A 281 8.73 -8.92 23.82
C LEU A 281 7.61 -9.56 24.66
N ASP A 282 7.94 -10.12 25.82
CA ASP A 282 6.96 -10.66 26.76
C ASP A 282 6.04 -9.56 27.30
N ALA A 283 6.60 -8.40 27.64
CA ALA A 283 5.82 -7.25 28.08
C ALA A 283 4.89 -6.74 26.97
N TRP A 284 5.36 -6.74 25.71
CA TRP A 284 4.52 -6.42 24.55
C TRP A 284 3.37 -7.41 24.40
N LEU A 285 3.64 -8.72 24.52
CA LEU A 285 2.64 -9.78 24.38
C LEU A 285 1.51 -9.63 25.40
N ILE A 286 1.84 -9.30 26.66
CA ILE A 286 0.86 -9.08 27.74
C ILE A 286 0.03 -7.81 27.51
N GLN A 287 0.55 -6.83 26.77
CA GLN A 287 -0.13 -5.55 26.49
C GLN A 287 -1.00 -5.59 25.23
N ILE A 288 -1.06 -6.71 24.50
CA ILE A 288 -1.93 -6.84 23.34
C ILE A 288 -3.40 -6.67 23.80
N PRO A 289 -4.19 -5.80 23.15
CA PRO A 289 -5.60 -5.67 23.46
C PRO A 289 -6.35 -7.00 23.31
N ARG A 290 -7.20 -7.35 24.30
CA ARG A 290 -8.00 -8.60 24.29
C ARG A 290 -8.75 -8.87 23.00
N HIS A 291 -9.27 -7.84 22.35
CA HIS A 291 -10.01 -7.99 21.10
C HIS A 291 -9.12 -8.46 19.93
N LEU A 292 -7.79 -8.39 20.05
CA LEU A 292 -6.81 -8.92 19.09
C LEU A 292 -6.28 -10.31 19.46
N GLU A 293 -6.52 -10.78 20.68
CA GLU A 293 -6.07 -12.10 21.13
C GLU A 293 -6.80 -13.21 20.35
N LEU A 294 -6.04 -14.14 19.78
CA LEU A 294 -6.58 -15.30 19.10
C LEU A 294 -6.99 -16.36 20.13
N GLU A 295 -8.25 -16.30 20.57
CA GLU A 295 -8.85 -17.38 21.35
C GLU A 295 -9.17 -18.55 20.42
N PHE A 296 -8.29 -19.56 20.39
CA PHE A 296 -8.57 -20.81 19.70
C PHE A 296 -9.54 -21.65 20.53
N ILE A 297 -10.79 -21.77 20.09
CA ILE A 297 -11.75 -22.73 20.68
C ILE A 297 -11.77 -23.96 19.76
N GLN A 298 -11.17 -25.08 20.20
CA GLN A 298 -11.19 -26.38 19.50
C GLN A 298 -10.74 -26.30 18.02
N ASP A 299 -9.56 -25.72 17.76
CA ASP A 299 -8.98 -25.55 16.41
C ASP A 299 -9.88 -24.79 15.39
N LYS A 300 -10.90 -24.07 15.87
CA LYS A 300 -11.74 -23.19 15.07
C LYS A 300 -11.70 -21.78 15.62
N CYS A 301 -11.51 -20.81 14.73
CA CYS A 301 -11.66 -19.40 15.09
C CYS A 301 -13.14 -19.15 15.46
N PRO A 302 -13.45 -18.50 16.59
CA PRO A 302 -14.82 -18.13 16.96
C PRO A 302 -15.47 -17.34 15.83
N GLN A 303 -16.69 -17.72 15.44
CA GLN A 303 -17.46 -17.06 14.37
C GLN A 303 -17.99 -15.67 14.78
N ASP A 304 -17.97 -15.34 16.07
CA ASP A 304 -18.65 -14.15 16.64
C ASP A 304 -17.78 -12.88 16.77
N VAL A 305 -16.58 -12.83 16.17
CA VAL A 305 -15.75 -11.60 16.20
C VAL A 305 -15.83 -10.85 14.87
N GLU A 306 -17.06 -10.51 14.48
CA GLU A 306 -17.31 -9.70 13.29
C GLU A 306 -16.93 -8.23 13.57
N ASN A 307 -16.16 -7.66 12.64
CA ASN A 307 -15.93 -6.22 12.41
C ASN A 307 -14.72 -5.54 13.07
N SER A 308 -14.04 -6.14 14.06
CA SER A 308 -12.88 -5.48 14.69
C SER A 308 -11.53 -6.15 14.39
N ARG A 309 -11.55 -7.38 13.87
CA ARG A 309 -10.35 -8.15 13.55
C ARG A 309 -10.08 -8.11 12.05
N PRO A 310 -8.87 -7.74 11.61
CA PRO A 310 -8.47 -7.97 10.23
C PRO A 310 -8.49 -9.46 9.94
N TRP A 311 -9.02 -9.85 8.78
CA TRP A 311 -9.14 -11.27 8.44
C TRP A 311 -7.79 -12.00 8.34
N LEU A 312 -6.69 -11.27 8.19
CA LEU A 312 -5.34 -11.82 8.26
C LEU A 312 -5.06 -12.55 9.59
N LEU A 313 -5.76 -12.19 10.66
CA LEU A 313 -5.66 -12.85 11.98
C LEU A 313 -6.59 -14.07 12.10
N VAL A 314 -7.61 -14.17 11.25
CA VAL A 314 -8.60 -15.26 11.24
C VAL A 314 -8.11 -16.34 10.28
N GLY A 315 -7.29 -17.26 10.78
CA GLY A 315 -6.55 -18.23 9.95
C GLY A 315 -7.37 -19.05 8.95
N GLN A 316 -6.74 -19.37 7.81
CA GLN A 316 -7.01 -20.29 6.66
C GLN A 316 -8.45 -20.67 6.21
N ALA A 317 -9.50 -20.57 7.03
CA ALA A 317 -10.86 -20.99 6.67
C ALA A 317 -11.65 -19.96 5.84
N SER A 318 -11.13 -18.74 5.67
CA SER A 318 -11.89 -17.61 5.13
C SER A 318 -11.19 -16.85 4.00
N ILE A 319 -10.32 -17.51 3.23
CA ILE A 319 -9.68 -16.86 2.07
C ILE A 319 -10.76 -16.64 1.00
N LEU A 320 -10.93 -15.40 0.56
CA LEU A 320 -11.98 -15.02 -0.38
C LEU A 320 -11.78 -15.67 -1.76
N ASN A 321 -12.88 -16.18 -2.33
CA ASN A 321 -12.99 -16.39 -3.76
C ASN A 321 -13.21 -15.02 -4.42
N CYS A 322 -12.16 -14.52 -5.05
CA CYS A 322 -12.06 -13.20 -5.66
C CYS A 322 -11.65 -13.27 -7.12
#